data_AF-A0A371FU12-F1
#
_entry.id   AF-A0A371FU12-F1
#
_cell.length_a   1.000
_cell.length_b   1.000
_cell.length_c   1.000
_cell.angle_alpha   90.00
_cell.angle_beta   90.00
_cell.angle_gamma   90.00
#
_symmetry.space_group_name_H-M   'P 1'
#
loop_
_entity.id
_entity.type
_entity.pdbx_description
1 polymer ?
#
loop_
_entity_poly.entity_id
_entity_poly.type
_entity_poly.pdbx_seq_one_letter_code
_entity_poly.pdbx_strand_id
1 'polypeptide(L)'
;ATLVQNCGDSEIGRIVIQAAKERKYKTISIIDDKPGTPDIIEELKALGGDIVRLVGELSPSAGLNFSDGYQATAVGKAVANGGTFLTYGKKLPQHVVFEEADCKPVEWTTFIKEKNLKLKALGM
;
A
#
# COMPACT_ATOMS: atom_id res chain seq x y z
N ALA A 1 -15.97 -1.09 -0.96
CA ALA A 1 -14.71 -1.81 -0.70
C ALA A 1 -13.58 -0.79 -0.58
N THR A 2 -12.51 -1.13 0.16
CA THR A 2 -11.38 -0.24 0.41
C THR A 2 -10.11 -0.91 -0.10
N LEU A 3 -9.27 -0.13 -0.78
CA LEU A 3 -7.92 -0.54 -1.18
C LEU A 3 -6.87 0.33 -0.50
N VAL A 4 -5.68 -0.21 -0.30
CA VAL A 4 -4.51 0.52 0.16
C VAL A 4 -3.44 0.53 -0.92
N GLN A 5 -2.70 1.61 -1.05
CA GLN A 5 -1.53 1.69 -1.92
C GLN A 5 -0.39 2.46 -1.25
N ASN A 6 0.84 2.18 -1.65
CA ASN A 6 1.97 3.08 -1.42
C ASN A 6 2.21 3.99 -2.63
N CYS A 7 3.17 4.90 -2.51
CA CYS A 7 3.50 5.86 -3.56
C CYS A 7 2.28 6.65 -4.05
N GLY A 8 1.37 7.05 -3.14
CA GLY A 8 0.13 7.75 -3.51
C GLY A 8 0.37 9.07 -4.24
N ASP A 9 1.51 9.72 -3.99
CA ASP A 9 1.99 10.96 -4.62
C ASP A 9 2.73 10.74 -5.95
N SER A 10 2.80 9.50 -6.45
CA SER A 10 3.30 9.21 -7.80
C SER A 10 2.21 9.44 -8.86
N GLU A 11 2.60 9.47 -10.14
CA GLU A 11 1.64 9.55 -11.25
C GLU A 11 0.67 8.36 -11.25
N ILE A 12 1.19 7.13 -11.10
CA ILE A 12 0.37 5.92 -11.03
C ILE A 12 -0.55 5.93 -9.79
N GLY A 13 -0.04 6.40 -8.65
CA GLY A 13 -0.82 6.52 -7.41
C GLY A 13 -2.00 7.48 -7.55
N ARG A 14 -1.80 8.63 -8.21
CA ARG A 14 -2.87 9.58 -8.53
C ARG A 14 -3.90 9.01 -9.49
N ILE A 15 -3.49 8.20 -10.46
CA ILE A 15 -4.40 7.50 -11.38
C ILE A 15 -5.25 6.48 -10.62
N VAL A 16 -4.64 5.70 -9.71
CA VAL A 16 -5.37 4.73 -8.88
C VAL A 16 -6.45 5.42 -8.05
N ILE A 17 -6.16 6.58 -7.45
CA ILE A 17 -7.14 7.35 -6.66
C ILE A 17 -8.35 7.73 -7.50
N GLN A 18 -8.12 8.32 -8.68
CA GLN A 18 -9.20 8.75 -9.58
C GLN A 18 -10.01 7.54 -10.08
N ALA A 19 -9.32 6.48 -10.50
CA ALA A 19 -9.94 5.23 -10.96
C ALA A 19 -10.77 4.53 -9.86
N ALA A 20 -10.35 4.64 -8.59
CA ALA A 20 -11.08 4.13 -7.45
C ALA A 20 -12.33 4.96 -7.15
N LYS A 21 -12.21 6.30 -7.19
CA LYS A 21 -13.35 7.23 -7.03
C LYS A 21 -14.45 6.96 -8.05
N GLU A 22 -14.10 6.85 -9.33
CA GLU A 22 -15.05 6.52 -10.42
C GLU A 22 -15.79 5.20 -10.18
N ARG A 23 -15.10 4.22 -9.58
CA ARG A 23 -15.66 2.90 -9.24
C ARG A 23 -16.29 2.83 -7.84
N LYS A 24 -16.36 3.97 -7.12
CA LYS A 24 -16.90 4.07 -5.76
C LYS A 24 -16.16 3.19 -4.74
N TYR A 25 -14.85 3.03 -4.94
CA TYR A 25 -13.95 2.44 -3.95
C TYR A 25 -13.32 3.51 -3.08
N LYS A 26 -13.08 3.16 -1.82
CA LYS A 26 -12.28 4.00 -0.92
C LYS A 26 -10.81 3.70 -1.09
N THR A 27 -9.96 4.72 -0.96
CA THR A 27 -8.50 4.56 -1.03
C THR A 27 -7.80 5.01 0.24
N ILE A 28 -6.83 4.20 0.69
CA ILE A 28 -5.83 4.57 1.68
C ILE A 28 -4.51 4.73 0.93
N SER A 29 -3.98 5.94 0.87
CA SER A 29 -2.72 6.24 0.18
C SER A 29 -1.60 6.46 1.20
N ILE A 30 -0.57 5.63 1.15
CA ILE A 30 0.65 5.79 1.93
C ILE A 30 1.63 6.63 1.10
N ILE A 31 2.16 7.68 1.74
CA ILE A 31 3.17 8.60 1.19
C ILE A 31 4.23 8.86 2.26
N ASP A 32 5.44 9.23 1.84
CA ASP A 32 6.50 9.62 2.78
C ASP A 32 6.15 10.93 3.51
N ASP A 33 6.59 11.04 4.76
CA ASP A 33 6.54 12.28 5.51
C ASP A 33 7.75 13.14 5.14
N LYS A 34 7.51 14.24 4.41
CA LYS A 34 8.54 15.15 3.90
C LYS A 34 7.99 16.59 3.87
N PRO A 35 8.86 17.61 3.76
CA PRO A 35 8.39 18.99 3.55
C PRO A 35 7.41 19.06 2.37
N GLY A 36 6.26 19.70 2.57
CA GLY A 36 5.17 19.78 1.57
C GLY A 36 4.14 18.64 1.62
N THR A 37 4.31 17.63 2.48
CA THR A 37 3.32 16.54 2.65
C THR A 37 1.89 17.03 2.95
N PRO A 38 1.64 18.09 3.75
CA PRO A 38 0.28 18.61 3.94
C PRO A 38 -0.40 19.05 2.65
N ASP A 39 0.31 19.76 1.76
CA ASP A 39 -0.25 20.23 0.49
C ASP A 39 -0.53 19.04 -0.44
N ILE A 40 0.38 18.06 -0.48
CA ILE A 40 0.20 16.80 -1.21
C ILE A 40 -1.05 16.07 -0.71
N ILE A 41 -1.28 16.00 0.61
CA ILE A 41 -2.47 15.36 1.18
C ILE A 41 -3.75 16.03 0.65
N GLU A 42 -3.80 17.35 0.63
CA GLU A 42 -4.99 18.08 0.14
C GLU A 42 -5.18 17.90 -1.37
N GLU A 43 -4.12 17.88 -2.16
CA GLU A 43 -4.18 17.52 -3.59
C GLU A 43 -4.75 16.11 -3.80
N LEU A 44 -4.26 15.11 -3.06
CA LEU A 44 -4.72 13.72 -3.18
C LEU A 44 -6.18 13.57 -2.76
N LYS A 45 -6.63 14.31 -1.74
CA LYS A 45 -8.05 14.38 -1.35
C LYS A 45 -8.91 15.02 -2.45
N ALA A 46 -8.44 16.10 -3.07
CA ALA A 46 -9.14 16.76 -4.18
C ALA A 46 -9.35 15.81 -5.38
N LEU A 47 -8.38 14.93 -5.65
CA LEU A 47 -8.49 13.87 -6.66
C LEU A 47 -9.50 12.77 -6.30
N GLY A 48 -9.84 12.61 -5.02
CA GLY A 48 -10.74 11.57 -4.55
C GLY A 48 -10.24 10.69 -3.42
N GLY A 49 -9.03 10.95 -2.90
CA GLY A 49 -8.46 10.13 -1.84
C GLY A 49 -9.22 10.29 -0.53
N ASP A 50 -9.68 9.18 0.07
CA ASP A 50 -10.37 9.23 1.36
C ASP A 50 -9.41 9.42 2.54
N ILE A 51 -8.30 8.68 2.53
CA ILE A 51 -7.36 8.62 3.66
C ILE A 51 -5.95 8.64 3.10
N VAL A 52 -5.12 9.56 3.61
CA VAL A 52 -3.71 9.67 3.26
C VAL A 52 -2.94 9.53 4.58
N ARG A 53 -2.17 8.44 4.72
CA ARG A 53 -1.57 7.83 5.93
C ARG A 53 -2.29 6.58 6.45
N LEU A 54 -1.51 5.62 6.96
CA LEU A 54 -2.03 4.39 7.54
C LEU A 54 -2.58 4.68 8.95
N VAL A 55 -3.89 4.57 9.13
CA VAL A 55 -4.55 4.62 10.44
C VAL A 55 -4.90 3.18 10.83
N GLY A 56 -4.49 2.77 12.03
CA GLY A 56 -4.41 1.39 12.51
C GLY A 56 -5.71 0.59 12.68
N GLU A 57 -6.81 1.00 12.02
CA GLU A 57 -8.13 0.39 12.20
C GLU A 57 -8.78 -0.09 10.88
N LEU A 58 -8.09 0.07 9.75
CA LEU A 58 -8.65 -0.28 8.44
C LEU A 58 -8.15 -1.65 7.98
N SER A 59 -9.07 -2.45 7.44
CA SER A 59 -8.80 -3.79 6.86
C SER A 59 -9.16 -3.83 5.37
N PRO A 60 -8.43 -3.10 4.50
CA PRO A 60 -8.65 -3.11 3.06
C PRO A 60 -8.59 -4.51 2.47
N SER A 61 -9.46 -4.82 1.52
CA SER A 61 -9.52 -6.13 0.87
C SER A 61 -8.42 -6.33 -0.17
N ALA A 62 -7.78 -5.25 -0.61
CA ALA A 62 -6.72 -5.26 -1.61
C ALA A 62 -5.63 -4.23 -1.27
N GLY A 63 -4.37 -4.60 -1.56
CA GLY A 63 -3.21 -3.72 -1.45
C GLY A 63 -2.44 -3.68 -2.76
N LEU A 64 -2.05 -2.48 -3.19
CA LEU A 64 -1.26 -2.23 -4.39
C LEU A 64 0.12 -1.72 -3.97
N ASN A 65 1.16 -2.44 -4.39
CA ASN A 65 2.54 -2.13 -4.09
C ASN A 65 3.29 -1.67 -5.35
N PHE A 66 3.92 -0.50 -5.26
CA PHE A 66 4.73 0.12 -6.31
C PHE A 66 6.18 0.39 -5.90
N SER A 67 6.56 0.06 -4.66
CA SER A 67 7.93 0.21 -4.15
C SER A 67 8.46 -1.07 -3.51
N ASP A 68 9.69 -1.01 -3.01
CA ASP A 68 10.27 -2.00 -2.11
C ASP A 68 10.38 -1.39 -0.69
N GLY A 69 11.00 -2.14 0.23
CA GLY A 69 11.27 -1.64 1.58
C GLY A 69 10.03 -1.53 2.48
N TYR A 70 10.08 -0.59 3.42
CA TYR A 70 9.14 -0.53 4.54
C TYR A 70 7.70 -0.21 4.11
N GLN A 71 7.50 0.58 3.05
CA GLN A 71 6.17 0.89 2.55
C GLN A 71 5.48 -0.34 1.92
N ALA A 72 6.23 -1.22 1.25
CA ALA A 72 5.68 -2.48 0.75
C ALA A 72 5.17 -3.33 1.93
N THR A 73 5.94 -3.40 3.01
CA THR A 73 5.52 -4.05 4.27
C THR A 73 4.28 -3.37 4.85
N ALA A 74 4.19 -2.04 4.84
CA ALA A 74 3.03 -1.30 5.35
C ALA A 74 1.75 -1.64 4.56
N VAL A 75 1.82 -1.70 3.23
CA VAL A 75 0.70 -2.17 2.39
C VAL A 75 0.33 -3.62 2.77
N GLY A 76 1.31 -4.52 2.84
CA GLY A 76 1.06 -5.93 3.19
C GLY A 76 0.45 -6.11 4.58
N LYS A 77 0.88 -5.32 5.57
CA LYS A 77 0.33 -5.29 6.93
C LYS A 77 -1.09 -4.74 6.97
N ALA A 78 -1.41 -3.77 6.14
CA ALA A 78 -2.74 -3.16 6.10
C ALA A 78 -3.79 -4.10 5.48
N VAL A 79 -3.46 -4.86 4.44
CA VAL A 79 -4.42 -5.75 3.75
C VAL A 79 -5.03 -6.76 4.72
N ALA A 80 -6.35 -6.94 4.70
CA ALA A 80 -7.03 -7.94 5.52
C ALA A 80 -6.49 -9.35 5.28
N ASN A 81 -6.56 -10.22 6.28
CA ASN A 81 -6.23 -11.64 6.10
C ASN A 81 -7.10 -12.25 4.98
N GLY A 82 -6.51 -13.03 4.08
CA GLY A 82 -7.23 -13.55 2.89
C GLY A 82 -7.35 -12.56 1.73
N GLY A 83 -6.92 -11.32 1.91
CA GLY A 83 -6.99 -10.24 0.92
C GLY A 83 -5.96 -10.40 -0.22
N THR A 84 -6.10 -9.54 -1.23
CA THR A 84 -5.21 -9.56 -2.40
C THR A 84 -4.06 -8.57 -2.21
N PHE A 85 -2.83 -9.03 -2.39
CA PHE A 85 -1.66 -8.17 -2.39
C PHE A 85 -1.03 -8.19 -3.78
N LEU A 86 -1.09 -7.06 -4.48
CA LEU A 86 -0.58 -6.91 -5.84
C LEU A 86 0.72 -6.12 -5.81
N THR A 87 1.76 -6.61 -6.49
CA THR A 87 3.00 -5.87 -6.72
C THR A 87 3.18 -5.64 -8.22
N TYR A 88 3.43 -4.39 -8.62
CA TYR A 88 3.63 -4.00 -10.02
C TYR A 88 5.03 -3.40 -10.21
N GLY A 89 5.74 -3.84 -11.25
CA GLY A 89 7.05 -3.29 -11.63
C GLY A 89 8.17 -3.54 -10.62
N LYS A 90 7.91 -4.28 -9.53
CA LYS A 90 8.87 -4.58 -8.46
C LYS A 90 8.80 -6.04 -8.05
N LYS A 91 9.98 -6.66 -7.89
CA LYS A 91 10.13 -7.93 -7.17
C LYS A 91 10.17 -7.63 -5.68
N LEU A 92 9.43 -8.38 -4.88
CA LEU A 92 9.56 -8.29 -3.44
C LEU A 92 10.97 -8.75 -3.03
N PRO A 93 11.62 -8.07 -2.07
CA PRO A 93 12.88 -8.55 -1.51
C PRO A 93 12.67 -9.91 -0.82
N GLN A 94 13.76 -10.55 -0.42
CA GLN A 94 13.68 -11.83 0.31
C GLN A 94 12.93 -11.63 1.64
N HIS A 95 13.34 -10.63 2.41
CA HIS A 95 12.77 -10.32 3.73
C HIS A 95 11.87 -9.08 3.68
N VAL A 96 10.82 -9.08 4.50
CA VAL A 96 10.05 -7.88 4.79
C VAL A 96 10.94 -6.87 5.52
N VAL A 97 10.77 -5.60 5.22
CA VAL A 97 11.49 -4.52 5.89
C VAL A 97 10.55 -3.88 6.90
N PHE A 98 10.93 -3.91 8.17
CA PHE A 98 10.23 -3.19 9.24
C PHE A 98 10.90 -1.83 9.46
N GLU A 99 10.12 -0.85 9.90
CA GLU A 99 10.64 0.47 10.28
C GLU A 99 11.43 0.41 11.61
N GLU A 100 11.13 -0.58 12.46
CA GLU A 100 11.79 -0.82 13.74
C GLU A 100 13.01 -1.75 13.59
N ALA A 101 14.15 -1.32 14.14
CA ALA A 101 15.46 -1.95 13.95
C ALA A 101 15.62 -3.37 14.56
N ASP A 102 14.75 -3.76 15.50
CA ASP A 102 14.90 -5.01 16.28
C ASP A 102 13.98 -6.15 15.83
N CYS A 103 13.29 -6.00 14.70
CA CYS A 103 12.46 -7.08 14.18
C CYS A 103 13.31 -8.21 13.59
N LYS A 104 13.03 -9.45 14.00
CA LYS A 104 13.61 -10.64 13.35
C LYS A 104 13.30 -10.62 11.85
N PRO A 105 14.25 -11.00 10.97
CA PRO A 105 13.98 -11.10 9.55
C PRO A 105 12.82 -12.06 9.30
N VAL A 106 11.75 -11.57 8.64
CA VAL A 106 10.63 -12.41 8.20
C VAL A 106 10.66 -12.47 6.68
N GLU A 107 10.72 -13.68 6.13
CA GLU A 107 10.63 -13.91 4.69
C GLU A 107 9.25 -13.47 4.16
N TRP A 108 9.21 -12.83 2.99
CA TRP A 108 7.94 -12.44 2.36
C TRP A 108 7.01 -13.64 2.12
N THR A 109 7.57 -14.81 1.82
CA THR A 109 6.82 -16.06 1.64
C THR A 109 6.11 -16.49 2.92
N THR A 110 6.80 -16.39 4.07
CA THR A 110 6.23 -16.66 5.39
C THR A 110 5.14 -15.64 5.72
N PHE A 111 5.43 -14.34 5.54
CA PHE A 111 4.48 -13.26 5.81
C PHE A 111 3.17 -13.43 5.01
N ILE A 112 3.29 -13.72 3.71
CA ILE A 112 2.14 -13.97 2.82
C ILE A 112 1.33 -15.17 3.29
N LYS A 113 2.00 -16.27 3.68
CA LYS A 113 1.34 -17.49 4.15
C LYS A 113 0.59 -17.26 5.46
N GLU A 114 1.20 -16.58 6.43
CA GLU A 114 0.60 -16.30 7.74
C GLU A 114 -0.65 -15.44 7.62
N LYS A 115 -0.64 -14.41 6.76
CA LYS A 115 -1.83 -13.59 6.48
C LYS A 115 -2.78 -14.19 5.45
N ASN A 116 -2.47 -15.36 4.90
CA ASN A 116 -3.23 -15.97 3.82
C ASN A 116 -3.45 -15.01 2.62
N LEU A 117 -2.44 -14.20 2.26
CA LEU A 117 -2.58 -13.21 1.20
C LEU A 117 -2.56 -13.86 -0.18
N LYS A 118 -3.41 -13.37 -1.08
CA LYS A 118 -3.39 -13.74 -2.50
C LYS A 118 -2.40 -12.83 -3.21
N LEU A 119 -1.15 -13.28 -3.35
CA LEU A 119 -0.11 -12.54 -4.07
C LEU A 119 -0.40 -12.51 -5.58
N LYS A 120 -0.36 -11.32 -6.19
CA LYS A 120 -0.37 -11.10 -7.64
C LYS A 120 0.85 -10.25 -8.02
N ALA A 121 1.82 -10.85 -8.70
CA ALA A 121 2.95 -10.12 -9.26
C ALA A 121 2.65 -9.82 -10.74
N LEU A 122 2.57 -8.56 -11.10
CA LEU A 122 2.46 -8.11 -12.48
C LEU A 122 3.83 -7.59 -12.93
N GLY A 123 4.36 -8.21 -13.99
CA GLY A 123 5.65 -7.87 -14.56
C GLY A 123 5.63 -6.54 -15.31
N MET A 124 6.84 -6.06 -15.65
CA MET A 124 7.05 -5.37 -16.92
C MET A 124 7.26 -6.42 -18.01
#